data_AF-A0A963ZXP8-F1
#
_entry.id   AF-A0A963ZXP8-F1
#
_cell.length_a   1.000
_cell.length_b   1.000
_cell.length_c   1.000
_cell.angle_alpha   90.00
_cell.angle_beta   90.00
_cell.angle_gamma   90.00
#
_symmetry.space_group_name_H-M   'P 1'
#
loop_
_entity.id
_entity.type
_entity.pdbx_description
1 polymer ?
#
loop_
_entity_poly.entity_id
_entity_poly.type
_entity_poly.pdbx_seq_one_letter_code
_entity_poly.pdbx_strand_id
1 'polypeptide(L)'
;MDPSEKLISAIREKDIRPTPEWRFRLKEVLFTGSFLAAAALGALAFSIILFAIQQTDFNVLGHLSHSRLELFLGLLPLLWIACLILALTAANYGIRHSKKGYKFTLARRAGYSAALSLLLGTAFFITGGAQWLEHAFAVRVSLYDSIQDKKIRLWSMPEEGQLAGEILKIDPDRFDLRDFNGKNWAVQYDSAWIAPVVLLEKGEKIKLVGVMTGRGRFQAGEIRPWEGPGGRRMRGDR
;
A
#
# COMPACT_ATOMS: atom_id res chain seq x y z
N MET A 1 -7.16 53.36 41.47
CA MET A 1 -6.96 53.32 40.01
C MET A 1 -7.74 52.14 39.48
N ASP A 2 -8.77 52.43 38.70
CA ASP A 2 -9.64 51.43 38.08
C ASP A 2 -8.82 50.57 37.10
N PRO A 3 -8.95 49.24 37.09
CA PRO A 3 -8.27 48.38 36.11
C PRO A 3 -8.50 48.82 34.66
N SER A 4 -9.63 49.44 34.34
CA SER A 4 -9.91 49.98 33.00
C SER A 4 -8.99 51.14 32.63
N GLU A 5 -8.67 52.03 33.56
CA GLU A 5 -7.80 53.18 33.31
C GLU A 5 -6.36 52.74 33.06
N LYS A 6 -5.87 51.75 33.81
CA LYS A 6 -4.55 51.13 33.57
C LYS A 6 -4.46 50.43 32.22
N LEU A 7 -5.56 49.83 31.75
CA LEU A 7 -5.62 49.18 30.44
C LEU A 7 -5.55 50.21 29.31
N ILE A 8 -6.31 51.30 29.42
CA ILE A 8 -6.35 52.38 28.44
C ILE A 8 -5.01 53.11 28.37
N SER A 9 -4.36 53.37 29.52
CA SER A 9 -3.03 53.98 29.54
C SER A 9 -1.98 53.07 28.89
N ALA A 10 -2.01 51.77 29.16
CA ALA A 10 -1.09 50.80 28.56
C ALA A 10 -1.28 50.63 27.04
N ILE A 11 -2.52 50.71 26.55
CA ILE A 11 -2.82 50.68 25.10
C ILE A 11 -2.26 51.93 24.40
N ARG A 12 -2.39 53.09 25.05
CA ARG A 12 -1.94 54.38 24.53
C ARG A 12 -0.40 54.51 24.57
N GLU A 13 0.23 54.03 25.63
CA GLU A 13 1.69 54.01 25.81
C GLU A 13 2.39 53.02 24.85
N LYS A 14 1.71 51.94 24.47
CA LYS A 14 2.25 50.90 23.58
C LYS A 14 1.82 51.01 22.10
N ASP A 15 1.11 52.08 21.70
CA ASP A 15 0.55 52.29 20.36
C ASP A 15 -0.10 51.02 19.75
N ILE A 16 -0.93 50.32 20.52
CA ILE A 16 -1.52 49.05 20.08
C ILE A 16 -2.64 49.33 19.09
N ARG A 17 -2.37 49.16 17.79
CA ARG A 17 -3.36 49.34 16.71
C ARG A 17 -4.23 48.09 16.51
N PRO A 18 -5.54 48.27 16.25
CA PRO A 18 -6.42 47.15 15.92
C PRO A 18 -5.95 46.50 14.62
N THR A 19 -5.72 45.19 14.67
CA THR A 19 -5.32 44.41 13.50
C THR A 19 -6.56 43.83 12.80
N PRO A 20 -6.61 43.79 11.46
CA PRO A 20 -7.78 43.31 10.75
C PRO A 20 -8.07 41.83 11.01
N GLU A 21 -9.34 41.48 11.25
CA GLU A 21 -9.77 40.10 11.52
C GLU A 21 -9.45 39.11 10.37
N TRP A 22 -9.48 39.58 9.12
CA TRP A 22 -9.20 38.74 7.95
C TRP A 22 -7.78 38.14 8.01
N ARG A 23 -6.83 38.86 8.59
CA ARG A 23 -5.43 38.41 8.73
C ARG A 23 -5.32 37.25 9.73
N PHE A 24 -6.20 37.22 10.74
CA PHE A 24 -6.33 36.10 11.66
C PHE A 24 -7.07 34.92 11.04
N ARG A 25 -8.19 35.15 10.33
CA ARG A 25 -8.92 34.09 9.63
C ARG A 25 -8.07 33.42 8.54
N LEU A 26 -7.31 34.19 7.77
CA LEU A 26 -6.44 33.67 6.72
C LEU A 26 -5.35 32.75 7.29
N LYS A 27 -4.73 33.15 8.42
CA LYS A 27 -3.77 32.29 9.13
C LYS A 27 -4.44 31.00 9.58
N GLU A 28 -5.62 31.09 10.20
CA GLU A 28 -6.35 29.91 10.70
C GLU A 28 -6.74 28.94 9.59
N VAL A 29 -7.20 29.45 8.44
CA VAL A 29 -7.51 28.65 7.24
C VAL A 29 -6.25 28.02 6.65
N LEU A 30 -5.16 28.77 6.51
CA LEU A 30 -3.88 28.25 6.00
C LEU A 30 -3.30 27.13 6.89
N PHE A 31 -3.37 27.30 8.22
CA PHE A 31 -2.89 26.28 9.15
C PHE A 31 -3.79 25.04 9.17
N THR A 32 -5.11 25.22 9.11
CA THR A 32 -6.05 24.09 9.08
C THR A 32 -5.98 23.35 7.74
N GLY A 33 -5.86 24.09 6.62
CA GLY A 33 -5.70 23.53 5.28
C GLY A 33 -4.40 22.76 5.12
N SER A 34 -3.28 23.29 5.63
CA SER A 34 -1.99 22.56 5.61
C SER A 34 -2.02 21.28 6.45
N PHE A 35 -2.70 21.29 7.60
CA PHE A 35 -2.91 20.09 8.40
C PHE A 35 -3.75 19.04 7.66
N LEU A 36 -4.87 19.45 7.05
CA LEU A 36 -5.73 18.54 6.28
C LEU A 36 -5.01 17.97 5.05
N ALA A 37 -4.28 18.81 4.32
CA ALA A 37 -3.49 18.38 3.16
C ALA A 37 -2.40 17.37 3.56
N ALA A 38 -1.70 17.62 4.67
CA ALA A 38 -0.73 16.68 5.20
C ALA A 38 -1.38 15.34 5.61
N ALA A 39 -2.52 15.38 6.30
CA ALA A 39 -3.25 14.16 6.66
C ALA A 39 -3.69 13.36 5.42
N ALA A 40 -4.19 14.04 4.38
CA ALA A 40 -4.57 13.41 3.12
C ALA A 40 -3.38 12.76 2.40
N LEU A 41 -2.25 13.47 2.31
CA LEU A 41 -1.00 12.94 1.75
C LEU A 41 -0.48 11.73 2.53
N GLY A 42 -0.56 11.77 3.87
CA GLY A 42 -0.19 10.64 4.73
C GLY A 42 -1.07 9.42 4.52
N ALA A 43 -2.39 9.61 4.38
CA ALA A 43 -3.33 8.54 4.09
C ALA A 43 -3.07 7.90 2.71
N LEU A 44 -2.80 8.73 1.68
CA LEU A 44 -2.45 8.25 0.34
C LEU A 44 -1.14 7.44 0.35
N ALA A 45 -0.11 7.97 1.02
CA ALA A 45 1.17 7.28 1.17
C ALA A 45 1.00 5.91 1.87
N PHE A 46 0.22 5.87 2.95
CA PHE A 46 -0.06 4.64 3.68
C PHE A 46 -0.82 3.61 2.83
N SER A 47 -1.82 4.04 2.07
CA SER A 47 -2.56 3.16 1.15
C SER A 47 -1.64 2.53 0.11
N ILE A 48 -0.69 3.29 -0.44
CA ILE A 48 0.26 2.80 -1.44
C ILE A 48 1.26 1.82 -0.81
N ILE A 49 1.72 2.08 0.42
CA ILE A 49 2.60 1.16 1.15
C ILE A 49 1.89 -0.17 1.39
N LEU A 50 0.63 -0.16 1.85
CA LEU A 50 -0.15 -1.39 2.05
C LEU A 50 -0.30 -2.19 0.75
N PHE A 51 -0.62 -1.51 -0.35
CA PHE A 51 -0.71 -2.13 -1.67
C PHE A 51 0.62 -2.75 -2.11
N ALA A 52 1.74 -2.04 -1.91
CA ALA A 52 3.07 -2.55 -2.23
C ALA A 52 3.45 -3.80 -1.42
N ILE A 53 3.14 -3.82 -0.11
CA ILE A 53 3.38 -4.97 0.76
C ILE A 53 2.54 -6.18 0.32
N GLN A 54 1.28 -5.97 -0.10
CA GLN A 54 0.41 -7.06 -0.51
C GLN A 54 0.83 -7.71 -1.84
N GLN A 55 1.42 -6.94 -2.77
CA GLN A 55 1.89 -7.45 -4.06
C GLN A 55 3.32 -8.01 -4.04
N THR A 56 4.18 -7.52 -3.15
CA THR A 56 5.60 -7.90 -3.13
C THR A 56 5.77 -9.19 -2.33
N ASP A 57 5.89 -10.34 -3.01
CA ASP A 57 6.51 -11.51 -2.39
C ASP A 57 7.94 -11.10 -1.98
N PHE A 58 8.28 -11.14 -0.69
CA PHE A 58 9.54 -10.63 -0.10
C PHE A 58 10.84 -11.20 -0.71
N ASN A 59 10.75 -12.15 -1.63
CA ASN A 59 11.88 -12.80 -2.30
C ASN A 59 12.37 -12.10 -3.58
N VAL A 60 11.71 -11.01 -4.01
CA VAL A 60 12.04 -10.28 -5.26
C VAL A 60 13.30 -9.39 -5.12
N LEU A 61 13.78 -9.16 -3.90
CA LEU A 61 14.96 -8.31 -3.63
C LEU A 61 16.29 -8.88 -4.16
N GLY A 62 16.36 -10.16 -4.53
CA GLY A 62 17.58 -10.79 -5.03
C GLY A 62 17.90 -10.55 -6.52
N HIS A 63 16.95 -10.07 -7.33
CA HIS A 63 17.07 -10.04 -8.81
C HIS A 63 16.86 -8.64 -9.43
N LEU A 64 16.96 -7.57 -8.64
CA LEU A 64 16.83 -6.18 -9.08
C LEU A 64 18.20 -5.65 -9.56
N SER A 65 18.66 -6.04 -10.74
CA SER A 65 20.01 -5.67 -11.19
C SER A 65 20.09 -4.96 -12.55
N HIS A 66 19.01 -4.72 -13.30
CA HIS A 66 19.15 -4.33 -14.72
C HIS A 66 18.57 -2.99 -15.17
N SER A 67 17.75 -2.27 -14.38
CA SER A 67 17.25 -0.96 -14.86
C SER A 67 17.16 0.13 -13.78
N ARG A 68 17.56 1.36 -14.11
CA ARG A 68 17.48 2.54 -13.22
C ARG A 68 16.03 2.84 -12.76
N LEU A 69 15.06 2.49 -13.60
CA LEU A 69 13.62 2.57 -13.28
C LEU A 69 13.19 1.52 -12.25
N GLU A 70 13.75 0.31 -12.30
CA GLU A 70 13.47 -0.74 -11.31
C GLU A 70 14.05 -0.38 -9.95
N LEU A 71 15.22 0.27 -9.93
CA LEU A 71 15.79 0.82 -8.71
C LEU A 71 14.88 1.91 -8.11
N PHE A 72 14.36 2.82 -8.95
CA PHE A 72 13.43 3.88 -8.53
C PHE A 72 12.10 3.31 -8.01
N LEU A 73 11.58 2.27 -8.65
CA LEU A 73 10.37 1.55 -8.22
C LEU A 73 10.59 0.75 -6.92
N GLY A 74 11.78 0.16 -6.74
CA GLY A 74 12.17 -0.49 -5.48
C GLY A 74 12.32 0.50 -4.31
N LEU A 75 12.69 1.74 -4.62
CA LEU A 75 12.74 2.86 -3.66
C LEU A 75 11.37 3.53 -3.46
N LEU A 76 10.38 3.24 -4.29
CA LEU A 76 9.05 3.88 -4.23
C LEU A 76 8.37 3.71 -2.86
N PRO A 77 8.38 2.52 -2.21
CA PRO A 77 7.86 2.37 -0.85
C PRO A 77 8.58 3.28 0.15
N LEU A 78 9.90 3.45 0.02
CA LEU A 78 10.70 4.32 0.88
C LEU A 78 10.40 5.81 0.62
N LEU A 79 10.14 6.20 -0.64
CA LEU A 79 9.71 7.54 -1.00
C LEU A 79 8.36 7.88 -0.34
N TRP A 80 7.41 6.95 -0.36
CA TRP A 80 6.12 7.13 0.32
C TRP A 80 6.27 7.21 1.85
N ILE A 81 7.17 6.43 2.45
CA ILE A 81 7.52 6.56 3.88
C ILE A 81 8.12 7.95 4.16
N ALA A 82 9.00 8.45 3.30
CA ALA A 82 9.56 9.80 3.44
C ALA A 82 8.48 10.88 3.31
N CYS A 83 7.54 10.75 2.37
CA CYS A 83 6.37 11.63 2.26
C CYS A 83 5.49 11.58 3.50
N LEU A 84 5.30 10.40 4.10
CA LEU A 84 4.52 10.24 5.34
C LEU A 84 5.23 10.92 6.52
N ILE A 85 6.55 10.80 6.63
CA ILE A 85 7.34 11.53 7.64
C ILE A 85 7.24 13.06 7.41
N LEU A 86 7.35 13.51 6.17
CA LEU A 86 7.17 14.93 5.80
C LEU A 86 5.77 15.44 6.14
N ALA A 87 4.74 14.66 5.86
CA ALA A 87 3.36 14.99 6.21
C ALA A 87 3.17 15.07 7.73
N LEU A 88 3.67 14.10 8.49
CA LEU A 88 3.60 14.11 9.95
C LEU A 88 4.37 15.30 10.56
N THR A 89 5.53 15.65 10.00
CA THR A 89 6.30 16.81 10.46
C THR A 89 5.61 18.13 10.12
N ALA A 90 5.05 18.26 8.91
CA ALA A 90 4.24 19.43 8.50
C ALA A 90 2.98 19.58 9.37
N ALA A 91 2.25 18.49 9.62
CA ALA A 91 1.10 18.47 10.51
C ALA A 91 1.47 18.90 11.94
N ASN A 92 2.60 18.41 12.47
CA ASN A 92 3.11 18.82 13.77
C ASN A 92 3.52 20.31 13.81
N TYR A 93 4.13 20.82 12.74
CA TYR A 93 4.49 22.23 12.62
C TYR A 93 3.25 23.15 12.58
N GLY A 94 2.22 22.75 11.84
CA GLY A 94 0.94 23.45 11.76
C GLY A 94 0.20 23.51 13.10
N ILE A 95 0.19 22.41 13.85
CA ILE A 95 -0.46 22.37 15.19
C ILE A 95 0.31 23.22 16.21
N ARG A 96 1.64 23.31 16.13
CA ARG A 96 2.43 24.19 17.03
C ARG A 96 2.04 25.67 16.89
N HIS A 97 1.61 26.10 15.71
CA HIS A 97 1.18 27.49 15.44
C HIS A 97 -0.34 27.70 15.58
N SER A 98 -1.10 26.67 15.93
CA SER A 98 -2.55 26.77 16.15
C SER A 98 -2.87 27.27 17.57
N LYS A 99 -3.94 28.06 17.68
CA LYS A 99 -4.41 28.74 18.91
C LYS A 99 -4.56 27.84 20.14
N LYS A 100 -4.71 26.51 19.97
CA LYS A 100 -4.86 25.51 21.07
C LYS A 100 -3.69 24.52 21.19
N GLY A 101 -2.63 24.67 20.38
CA GLY A 101 -1.52 23.71 20.31
C GLY A 101 -0.67 23.58 21.58
N TYR A 102 -0.67 24.62 22.44
CA TYR A 102 0.05 24.62 23.72
C TYR A 102 -0.47 23.60 24.74
N LYS A 103 -1.75 23.20 24.67
CA LYS A 103 -2.37 22.29 25.66
C LYS A 103 -2.04 20.81 25.48
N PHE A 104 -1.42 20.41 24.36
CA PHE A 104 -1.18 19.00 24.04
C PHE A 104 0.32 18.68 24.03
N THR A 105 0.74 17.56 24.62
CA THR A 105 2.13 17.08 24.56
C THR A 105 2.49 16.61 23.14
N LEU A 106 3.79 16.66 22.79
CA LEU A 106 4.28 16.33 21.44
C LEU A 106 3.84 14.93 20.97
N ALA A 107 3.97 13.94 21.86
CA ALA A 107 3.60 12.56 21.61
C ALA A 107 2.09 12.37 21.35
N ARG A 108 1.25 13.10 22.09
CA ARG A 108 -0.21 13.01 21.96
C ARG A 108 -0.70 13.63 20.63
N ARG A 109 -0.02 14.66 20.14
CA ARG A 109 -0.31 15.30 18.84
C ARG A 109 0.05 14.40 17.66
N ALA A 110 1.27 13.86 17.68
CA ALA A 110 1.72 12.88 16.68
C ALA A 110 0.85 11.61 16.69
N GLY A 111 0.44 11.16 17.88
CA GLY A 111 -0.45 10.01 18.05
C GLY A 111 -1.81 10.20 17.38
N TYR A 112 -2.48 11.35 17.56
CA TYR A 112 -3.77 11.60 16.91
C TYR A 112 -3.66 11.75 15.39
N SER A 113 -2.63 12.43 14.88
CA SER A 113 -2.42 12.54 13.44
C SER A 113 -2.10 11.18 12.80
N ALA A 114 -1.30 10.36 13.47
CA ALA A 114 -0.97 9.02 13.02
C ALA A 114 -2.21 8.12 13.05
N ALA A 115 -2.98 8.13 14.15
CA ALA A 115 -4.21 7.36 14.28
C ALA A 115 -5.26 7.77 13.23
N LEU A 116 -5.43 9.07 12.98
CA LEU A 116 -6.37 9.56 11.97
C LEU A 116 -5.92 9.17 10.56
N SER A 117 -4.63 9.30 10.25
CA SER A 117 -4.06 8.88 8.96
C SER A 117 -4.19 7.37 8.76
N LEU A 118 -3.99 6.60 9.82
CA LEU A 118 -4.16 5.14 9.81
C LEU A 118 -5.62 4.76 9.56
N LEU A 119 -6.57 5.38 10.27
CA LEU A 119 -8.00 5.12 10.09
C LEU A 119 -8.48 5.51 8.69
N LEU A 120 -8.10 6.70 8.20
CA LEU A 120 -8.47 7.16 6.86
C LEU A 120 -7.83 6.31 5.76
N GLY A 121 -6.55 5.97 5.89
CA GLY A 121 -5.85 5.10 4.95
C GLY A 121 -6.46 3.69 4.93
N THR A 122 -6.81 3.15 6.09
CA THR A 122 -7.46 1.83 6.21
C THR A 122 -8.87 1.86 5.61
N ALA A 123 -9.66 2.90 5.90
CA ALA A 123 -10.99 3.07 5.34
C ALA A 123 -10.95 3.23 3.80
N PHE A 124 -10.01 4.03 3.28
CA PHE A 124 -9.80 4.18 1.84
C PHE A 124 -9.38 2.86 1.18
N PHE A 125 -8.53 2.08 1.84
CA PHE A 125 -8.11 0.76 1.36
C PHE A 125 -9.28 -0.22 1.28
N ILE A 126 -10.11 -0.33 2.33
CA ILE A 126 -11.24 -1.26 2.39
C ILE A 126 -12.37 -0.88 1.41
N THR A 127 -12.57 0.42 1.16
CA THR A 127 -13.65 0.92 0.28
C THR A 127 -13.35 0.80 -1.23
N GLY A 128 -12.25 0.15 -1.60
CA GLY A 128 -11.90 -0.04 -3.02
C GLY A 128 -10.93 1.03 -3.56
N GLY A 129 -10.36 1.88 -2.71
CA GLY A 129 -9.27 2.78 -3.10
C GLY A 129 -8.06 2.04 -3.68
N ALA A 130 -7.82 0.80 -3.24
CA ALA A 130 -6.84 -0.10 -3.82
C ALA A 130 -7.12 -0.42 -5.31
N GLN A 131 -8.40 -0.60 -5.69
CA GLN A 131 -8.82 -0.87 -7.07
C GLN A 131 -8.70 0.37 -7.94
N TRP A 132 -9.01 1.55 -7.39
CA TRP A 132 -8.81 2.82 -8.09
C TRP A 132 -7.32 3.09 -8.34
N LEU A 133 -6.45 2.81 -7.35
CA LEU A 133 -5.00 2.86 -7.52
C LEU A 133 -4.54 1.87 -8.58
N GLU A 134 -5.00 0.62 -8.52
CA GLU A 134 -4.68 -0.42 -9.50
C GLU A 134 -5.07 -0.01 -10.92
N HIS A 135 -6.28 0.53 -11.13
CA HIS A 135 -6.71 1.05 -12.44
C HIS A 135 -5.94 2.30 -12.88
N ALA A 136 -5.67 3.24 -11.97
CA ALA A 136 -4.92 4.45 -12.28
C ALA A 136 -3.46 4.15 -12.68
N PHE A 137 -2.85 3.13 -12.07
CA PHE A 137 -1.52 2.65 -12.40
C PHE A 137 -1.49 1.70 -13.61
N ALA A 138 -2.52 0.87 -13.81
CA ALA A 138 -2.62 -0.06 -14.94
C ALA A 138 -2.75 0.66 -16.29
N VAL A 139 -3.40 1.83 -16.34
CA VAL A 139 -3.70 2.53 -17.60
C VAL A 139 -2.48 3.27 -18.19
N ARG A 140 -1.34 3.37 -17.49
CA ARG A 140 -0.22 4.23 -17.95
C ARG A 140 1.16 3.61 -18.07
N VAL A 141 1.39 2.34 -17.75
CA VAL A 141 2.78 1.89 -17.61
C VAL A 141 3.04 0.49 -18.16
N SER A 142 3.80 0.44 -19.26
CA SER A 142 4.51 -0.75 -19.75
C SER A 142 5.43 -1.41 -18.69
N LEU A 143 5.65 -0.75 -17.56
CA LEU A 143 6.36 -1.29 -16.40
C LEU A 143 5.50 -2.28 -15.60
N TYR A 144 4.16 -2.19 -15.63
CA TYR A 144 3.32 -3.19 -14.96
C TYR A 144 3.39 -4.53 -15.71
N ASP A 145 3.36 -4.48 -17.04
CA ASP A 145 3.67 -5.64 -17.89
C ASP A 145 5.05 -6.21 -17.53
N SER A 146 6.07 -5.35 -17.33
CA SER A 146 7.41 -5.81 -16.92
C SER A 146 7.45 -6.50 -15.55
N ILE A 147 6.63 -6.08 -14.58
CA ILE A 147 6.55 -6.71 -13.26
C ILE A 147 5.82 -8.04 -13.36
N GLN A 148 4.72 -8.09 -14.12
CA GLN A 148 3.98 -9.32 -14.36
C GLN A 148 4.82 -10.34 -15.13
N ASP A 149 5.57 -9.91 -16.14
CA ASP A 149 6.51 -10.73 -16.91
C ASP A 149 7.63 -11.26 -16.02
N LYS A 150 8.20 -10.43 -15.13
CA LYS A 150 9.19 -10.87 -14.15
C LYS A 150 8.62 -11.88 -13.17
N LYS A 151 7.41 -11.63 -12.67
CA LYS A 151 6.71 -12.56 -11.77
C LYS A 151 6.45 -13.89 -12.47
N ILE A 152 6.00 -13.86 -13.73
CA ILE A 152 5.82 -15.06 -14.56
C ILE A 152 7.15 -15.80 -14.70
N ARG A 153 8.26 -15.12 -15.01
CA ARG A 153 9.59 -15.74 -15.12
C ARG A 153 10.03 -16.43 -13.83
N LEU A 154 9.92 -15.77 -12.69
CA LEU A 154 10.28 -16.34 -11.38
C LEU A 154 9.44 -17.59 -11.07
N TRP A 155 8.14 -17.51 -11.29
CA TRP A 155 7.22 -18.62 -11.06
C TRP A 155 7.13 -19.62 -12.23
N SER A 156 8.06 -19.58 -13.18
CA SER A 156 8.19 -20.54 -14.29
C SER A 156 9.54 -21.28 -14.23
N MET A 157 10.09 -21.45 -13.01
CA MET A 157 11.35 -22.15 -12.74
C MET A 157 11.08 -23.48 -11.99
N PRO A 158 10.50 -24.49 -12.65
CA PRO A 158 10.11 -25.75 -12.01
C PRO A 158 11.32 -26.52 -11.45
N GLU A 159 12.50 -26.36 -12.05
CA GLU A 159 13.77 -26.93 -11.57
C GLU A 159 14.20 -26.35 -10.21
N GLU A 160 13.83 -25.10 -9.93
CA GLU A 160 14.04 -24.43 -8.64
C GLU A 160 12.84 -24.60 -7.70
N GLY A 161 11.87 -25.43 -8.08
CA GLY A 161 10.69 -25.72 -7.25
C GLY A 161 9.59 -24.67 -7.33
N GLN A 162 9.59 -23.78 -8.33
CA GLN A 162 8.56 -22.77 -8.53
C GLN A 162 7.78 -23.02 -9.82
N LEU A 163 6.45 -23.12 -9.71
CA LEU A 163 5.58 -23.35 -10.86
C LEU A 163 4.28 -22.54 -10.71
N ALA A 164 3.82 -21.89 -11.77
CA ALA A 164 2.54 -21.20 -11.78
C ALA A 164 1.83 -21.38 -13.12
N GLY A 165 0.50 -21.34 -13.07
CA GLY A 165 -0.31 -21.62 -14.23
C GLY A 165 -1.80 -21.66 -13.93
N GLU A 166 -2.55 -22.19 -14.89
CA GLU A 166 -3.99 -22.36 -14.82
C GLU A 166 -4.35 -23.85 -14.71
N ILE A 167 -5.25 -24.19 -13.78
CA ILE A 167 -5.74 -25.56 -13.60
C ILE A 167 -6.63 -25.93 -14.78
N LEU A 168 -6.28 -26.97 -15.53
CA LEU A 168 -7.05 -27.49 -16.65
C LEU A 168 -8.09 -28.54 -16.22
N LYS A 169 -7.69 -29.39 -15.27
CA LYS A 169 -8.48 -30.54 -14.81
C LYS A 169 -8.02 -30.94 -13.41
N ILE A 170 -8.96 -31.35 -12.55
CA ILE A 170 -8.67 -31.90 -11.22
C ILE A 170 -9.09 -33.37 -11.19
N ASP A 171 -8.19 -34.22 -10.71
CA ASP A 171 -8.43 -35.59 -10.26
C ASP A 171 -8.19 -35.64 -8.72
N PRO A 172 -8.59 -36.70 -8.00
CA PRO A 172 -8.52 -36.72 -6.52
C PRO A 172 -7.13 -36.55 -5.90
N ASP A 173 -6.07 -36.96 -6.60
CA ASP A 173 -4.68 -37.01 -6.12
C ASP A 173 -3.72 -36.17 -6.98
N ARG A 174 -4.21 -35.64 -8.10
CA ARG A 174 -3.43 -34.85 -9.06
C ARG A 174 -4.30 -33.86 -9.82
N PHE A 175 -3.70 -32.81 -10.36
CA PHE A 175 -4.34 -31.94 -11.33
C PHE A 175 -3.41 -31.64 -12.50
N ASP A 176 -4.02 -31.36 -13.65
CA ASP A 176 -3.30 -30.89 -14.82
C ASP A 176 -3.23 -29.35 -14.77
N LEU A 177 -2.03 -28.81 -14.86
CA LEU A 177 -1.75 -27.39 -14.87
C LEU A 177 -1.15 -26.99 -16.22
N ARG A 178 -1.63 -25.90 -16.83
CA ARG A 178 -0.92 -25.25 -17.93
C ARG A 178 -0.13 -24.08 -17.40
N ASP A 179 1.19 -24.12 -17.53
CA ASP A 179 2.02 -22.98 -17.15
C ASP A 179 1.83 -21.79 -18.10
N PHE A 180 2.33 -20.63 -17.71
CA PHE A 180 2.20 -19.41 -18.53
C PHE A 180 3.02 -19.42 -19.82
N ASN A 181 3.91 -20.41 -20.00
CA ASN A 181 4.63 -20.66 -21.25
C ASN A 181 3.89 -21.65 -22.16
N GLY A 182 2.71 -22.13 -21.75
CA GLY A 182 1.87 -23.05 -22.51
C GLY A 182 2.21 -24.53 -22.37
N LYS A 183 3.12 -24.90 -21.48
CA LYS A 183 3.47 -26.29 -21.21
C LYS A 183 2.55 -26.88 -20.14
N ASN A 184 2.13 -28.12 -20.37
CA ASN A 184 1.27 -28.85 -19.43
C ASN A 184 2.12 -29.63 -18.41
N TRP A 185 1.63 -29.64 -17.17
CA TRP A 185 2.25 -30.29 -16.02
C TRP A 185 1.22 -31.14 -15.29
N ALA A 186 1.59 -32.37 -14.98
CA ALA A 186 0.85 -33.20 -14.03
C ALA A 186 1.37 -32.91 -12.62
N VAL A 187 0.51 -32.33 -11.78
CA VAL A 187 0.87 -31.91 -10.42
C VAL A 187 0.23 -32.84 -9.40
N GLN A 188 1.05 -33.50 -8.60
CA GLN A 188 0.63 -34.28 -7.43
C GLN A 188 0.56 -33.37 -6.21
N TYR A 189 -0.50 -33.49 -5.40
CA TYR A 189 -0.76 -32.57 -4.28
C TYR A 189 -1.28 -33.25 -3.01
N ASP A 190 -1.19 -34.56 -2.92
CA ASP A 190 -1.57 -35.42 -1.79
C ASP A 190 -1.08 -34.93 -0.42
N SER A 191 0.12 -34.34 -0.38
CA SER A 191 0.79 -33.83 0.82
C SER A 191 0.93 -32.31 0.85
N ALA A 192 0.30 -31.60 -0.09
CA ALA A 192 0.47 -30.16 -0.24
C ALA A 192 -0.33 -29.38 0.82
N TRP A 193 0.27 -28.34 1.38
CA TRP A 193 -0.49 -27.32 2.09
C TRP A 193 -1.22 -26.42 1.08
N ILE A 194 -2.53 -26.31 1.21
CA ILE A 194 -3.38 -25.51 0.33
C ILE A 194 -3.86 -24.28 1.10
N ALA A 195 -3.57 -23.09 0.56
CA ALA A 195 -4.05 -21.86 1.16
C ALA A 195 -5.59 -21.84 1.19
N PRO A 196 -6.26 -21.44 2.29
CA PRO A 196 -7.72 -21.52 2.44
C PRO A 196 -8.56 -20.78 1.38
N VAL A 197 -7.95 -19.86 0.63
CA VAL A 197 -8.59 -19.08 -0.45
C VAL A 197 -8.58 -19.80 -1.81
N VAL A 198 -7.85 -20.91 -1.93
CA VAL A 198 -7.75 -21.74 -3.13
C VAL A 198 -8.90 -22.75 -3.12
N LEU A 199 -9.65 -22.84 -4.22
CA LEU A 199 -10.79 -23.77 -4.36
C LEU A 199 -10.42 -25.02 -5.16
N LEU A 200 -9.28 -25.02 -5.84
CA LEU A 200 -8.84 -26.08 -6.76
C LEU A 200 -9.90 -26.36 -7.83
N GLU A 201 -10.26 -25.32 -8.59
CA GLU A 201 -11.25 -25.42 -9.67
C GLU A 201 -10.61 -25.20 -11.04
N LYS A 202 -11.21 -25.81 -12.07
CA LYS A 202 -10.79 -25.60 -13.46
C LYS A 202 -10.86 -24.11 -13.80
N GLY A 203 -9.81 -23.59 -14.43
CA GLY A 203 -9.68 -22.17 -14.79
C GLY A 203 -9.10 -21.29 -13.68
N GLU A 204 -8.83 -21.85 -12.49
CA GLU A 204 -8.15 -21.13 -11.42
C GLU A 204 -6.66 -20.95 -11.72
N LYS A 205 -6.14 -19.74 -11.52
CA LYS A 205 -4.71 -19.45 -11.61
C LYS A 205 -4.05 -19.57 -10.25
N ILE A 206 -3.05 -20.44 -10.15
CA ILE A 206 -2.36 -20.75 -8.90
C ILE A 206 -0.84 -20.66 -9.07
N LYS A 207 -0.15 -20.53 -7.94
CA LYS A 207 1.30 -20.67 -7.82
C LYS A 207 1.64 -21.75 -6.81
N LEU A 208 2.71 -22.48 -7.11
CA LEU A 208 3.09 -23.72 -6.47
C LEU A 208 4.55 -23.63 -6.04
N VAL A 209 4.82 -24.11 -4.82
CA VAL A 209 6.17 -24.40 -4.35
C VAL A 209 6.29 -25.91 -4.14
N GLY A 210 7.35 -26.52 -4.62
CA GLY A 210 7.48 -27.97 -4.61
C GLY A 210 8.74 -28.47 -5.29
N VAL A 211 8.70 -29.70 -5.82
CA VAL A 211 9.85 -30.35 -6.44
C VAL A 211 9.46 -30.94 -7.79
N MET A 212 10.27 -30.68 -8.82
CA MET A 212 10.11 -31.33 -10.11
C MET A 212 10.58 -32.79 -10.03
N THR A 213 9.64 -33.73 -10.16
CA THR A 213 9.92 -35.18 -10.09
C THR A 213 10.21 -35.81 -11.46
N GLY A 214 10.06 -35.04 -12.54
CA GLY A 214 10.42 -35.46 -13.90
C GLY A 214 9.92 -34.48 -14.95
N ARG A 215 10.14 -34.82 -16.23
CA ARG A 215 9.65 -34.00 -17.34
C ARG A 215 8.12 -33.91 -17.31
N GLY A 216 7.60 -32.70 -17.07
CA GLY A 216 6.16 -32.44 -17.02
C GLY A 216 5.48 -32.98 -15.77
N ARG A 217 6.24 -33.34 -14.72
CA ARG A 217 5.71 -33.81 -13.44
C ARG A 217 6.24 -32.97 -12.29
N PHE A 218 5.36 -32.58 -11.40
CA PHE A 218 5.67 -31.71 -10.27
C PHE A 218 4.96 -32.22 -9.02
N GLN A 219 5.69 -32.34 -7.91
CA GLN A 219 5.11 -32.60 -6.60
C GLN A 219 4.93 -31.26 -5.89
N ALA A 220 3.70 -30.85 -5.64
CA ALA A 220 3.41 -29.65 -4.88
C ALA A 220 3.61 -29.91 -3.38
N GLY A 221 4.37 -29.04 -2.73
CA GLY A 221 4.41 -28.93 -1.26
C GLY A 221 3.51 -27.81 -0.75
N GLU A 222 3.32 -26.76 -1.56
CA GLU A 222 2.51 -25.60 -1.20
C GLU A 222 1.72 -25.06 -2.40
N ILE A 223 0.44 -24.71 -2.20
CA ILE A 223 -0.45 -24.14 -3.21
C ILE A 223 -1.04 -22.82 -2.74
N ARG A 224 -0.85 -21.76 -3.52
CA ARG A 224 -1.31 -20.40 -3.23
C ARG A 224 -2.03 -19.77 -4.44
N PRO A 225 -2.92 -18.78 -4.24
CA PRO A 225 -3.52 -18.05 -5.36
C PRO A 225 -2.48 -17.20 -6.10
N TRP A 226 -2.64 -17.04 -7.41
CA TRP A 226 -1.75 -16.19 -8.22
C TRP A 226 -1.83 -14.69 -7.82
N GLU A 227 -3.03 -14.19 -7.55
CA GLU A 227 -3.34 -12.76 -7.30
C GLU A 227 -3.28 -12.37 -5.81
N GLY A 228 -2.89 -13.29 -4.92
CA GLY A 228 -2.85 -13.05 -3.47
C GLY A 228 -4.23 -13.12 -2.79
N PRO A 229 -4.32 -12.86 -1.46
CA PRO A 229 -5.52 -13.09 -0.65
C PRO A 229 -6.76 -12.25 -1.04
N GLY A 230 -6.59 -11.19 -1.84
CA GLY A 230 -7.65 -10.25 -2.22
C GLY A 230 -8.23 -10.42 -3.63
N GLY A 231 -7.50 -11.06 -4.56
CA GLY A 231 -7.87 -11.07 -5.99
C GLY A 231 -9.19 -11.80 -6.28
N ARG A 232 -9.47 -12.90 -5.56
CA ARG A 232 -10.66 -13.72 -5.83
C ARG A 232 -11.98 -13.10 -5.37
N ARG A 233 -11.97 -12.22 -4.35
CA ARG A 233 -13.20 -11.51 -3.90
C ARG A 233 -13.82 -10.65 -5.01
N MET A 234 -13.05 -10.28 -6.03
CA MET A 234 -13.52 -9.45 -7.15
C MET A 234 -14.08 -10.25 -8.33
N ARG A 235 -13.91 -11.57 -8.36
CA ARG A 235 -14.33 -12.43 -9.49
C ARG A 235 -15.64 -13.18 -9.24
N GLY A 236 -16.14 -13.16 -7.99
CA GLY A 236 -17.38 -13.83 -7.58
C GLY A 236 -18.69 -13.09 -7.88
N ASP A 237 -18.61 -11.85 -8.38
CA ASP A 237 -19.78 -11.00 -8.70
C ASP A 237 -20.01 -10.86 -10.23
N ARG A 238 -19.72 -11.90 -11.02
CA ARG A 238 -20.07 -11.93 -12.45
C ARG A 238 -20.76 -13.22 -12.84
#